data_AF-A0A653HLQ8-F1
#
_entry.id   AF-A0A653HLQ8-F1
#
_cell.length_a   1.000
_cell.length_b   1.000
_cell.length_c   1.000
_cell.angle_alpha   90.00
_cell.angle_beta   90.00
_cell.angle_gamma   90.00
#
_symmetry.space_group_name_H-M   'P 1'
#
loop_
_entity.id
_entity.type
_entity.pdbx_description
1 polymer ?
#
loop_
_entity_poly.entity_id
_entity_poly.type
_entity_poly.pdbx_seq_one_letter_code
_entity_poly.pdbx_strand_id
1 'polypeptide(L)'
;MNAKSYYTCINYKNTKTQNITNVRIDTSYMDEQMNKNFKQHVINEFINDYNIEMDKLSESLLKVATYFYYTSVGTWCVFITQKNDFIGSIHFINNRYLRMTAENKNKKYNIVLFETPV
;
A
#
# COMPACT_ATOMS: atom_id res chain seq x y z
N MET A 1 -13.76 -21.40 -5.56
CA MET A 1 -13.11 -20.43 -6.47
C MET A 1 -11.63 -20.35 -6.10
N ASN A 2 -10.73 -20.67 -7.03
CA ASN A 2 -9.29 -20.71 -6.78
C ASN A 2 -8.74 -19.28 -6.67
N ALA A 3 -8.26 -18.88 -5.50
CA ALA A 3 -7.64 -17.57 -5.26
C ALA A 3 -6.46 -17.29 -6.23
N LYS A 4 -5.81 -18.33 -6.75
CA LYS A 4 -4.74 -18.21 -7.77
C LYS A 4 -5.18 -17.54 -9.08
N SER A 5 -6.44 -17.68 -9.49
CA SER A 5 -6.90 -17.12 -10.77
C SER A 5 -7.28 -15.63 -10.69
N TYR A 6 -7.47 -15.09 -9.48
CA TYR A 6 -7.74 -13.65 -9.31
C TYR A 6 -6.49 -12.79 -9.54
N TYR A 7 -5.30 -13.32 -9.23
CA TYR A 7 -4.05 -12.57 -9.28
C TYR A 7 -3.21 -12.81 -10.54
N THR A 8 -3.54 -13.81 -11.37
CA THR A 8 -2.68 -14.22 -12.50
C THR A 8 -2.86 -13.42 -13.79
N CYS A 9 -3.90 -12.60 -13.91
CA CYS A 9 -4.12 -11.78 -15.10
C CYS A 9 -4.77 -10.46 -14.73
N ILE A 10 -4.13 -9.62 -13.90
CA ILE A 10 -4.44 -8.19 -13.95
C ILE A 10 -3.79 -7.65 -15.23
N ASN A 11 -4.40 -7.95 -16.37
CA ASN A 11 -4.20 -7.20 -17.59
C ASN A 11 -4.80 -5.82 -17.33
N TYR A 12 -3.97 -4.91 -16.84
CA TYR A 12 -4.36 -3.53 -16.55
C TYR A 12 -4.85 -2.88 -17.85
N LYS A 13 -6.18 -2.89 -18.06
CA LYS A 13 -6.79 -2.00 -19.04
C LYS A 13 -6.53 -0.58 -18.54
N ASN A 14 -5.78 0.20 -19.32
CA ASN A 14 -5.69 1.65 -19.16
C ASN A 14 -7.08 2.26 -19.43
N THR A 15 -7.98 2.16 -18.47
CA THR A 15 -9.23 2.91 -18.47
C THR A 15 -8.86 4.36 -18.15
N LYS A 16 -9.11 5.27 -19.10
CA LYS A 16 -9.10 6.72 -18.87
C LYS A 16 -10.13 7.04 -17.78
N THR A 17 -9.74 6.86 -16.53
CA THR A 17 -10.58 7.17 -15.36
C THR A 17 -10.17 8.54 -14.87
N GLN A 18 -11.15 9.42 -14.69
CA GLN A 18 -11.02 10.72 -14.03
C GLN A 18 -10.66 10.58 -12.53
N ASN A 19 -10.07 9.45 -12.11
CA ASN A 19 -9.57 9.25 -10.76
C ASN A 19 -8.15 9.79 -10.71
N ILE A 20 -8.05 11.05 -10.26
CA ILE A 20 -6.82 11.82 -10.04
C ILE A 20 -6.11 11.29 -8.78
N THR A 21 -6.13 9.98 -8.51
CA THR A 21 -5.42 9.42 -7.38
C THR A 21 -3.94 9.32 -7.75
N ASN A 22 -3.14 10.25 -7.24
CA ASN A 22 -1.70 10.25 -7.43
C ASN A 22 -1.03 9.59 -6.24
N VAL A 23 -0.23 8.55 -6.48
CA VAL A 23 0.55 7.88 -5.44
C VAL A 23 2.03 8.04 -5.72
N ARG A 24 2.74 8.61 -4.76
CA ARG A 24 4.19 8.79 -4.79
C ARG A 24 4.83 8.01 -3.65
N ILE A 25 5.92 7.31 -3.96
CA ILE A 25 6.77 6.70 -2.93
C ILE A 25 7.70 7.80 -2.42
N ASP A 26 7.64 8.06 -1.12
CA ASP A 26 8.48 9.08 -0.48
C ASP A 26 9.79 8.47 0.01
N THR A 27 9.74 7.24 0.54
CA THR A 27 10.91 6.49 1.00
C THR A 27 10.59 5.01 0.97
N SER A 28 11.52 4.18 0.51
CA SER A 28 11.34 2.72 0.53
C SER A 28 12.68 2.02 0.67
N TYR A 29 12.66 0.90 1.39
CA TYR A 29 13.75 -0.08 1.41
C TYR A 29 13.36 -1.35 0.66
N MET A 30 12.14 -1.46 0.14
CA MET A 30 11.68 -2.59 -0.67
C MET A 30 12.26 -2.54 -2.09
N ASP A 31 12.29 -3.68 -2.76
CA ASP A 31 12.66 -3.76 -4.17
C ASP A 31 11.69 -2.97 -5.08
N GLU A 32 12.16 -2.66 -6.30
CA GLU A 32 11.40 -1.83 -7.25
C GLU A 32 10.07 -2.46 -7.67
N GLN A 33 10.00 -3.79 -7.77
CA GLN A 33 8.78 -4.47 -8.15
C GLN A 33 7.73 -4.36 -7.06
N MET A 34 8.13 -4.53 -5.80
CA MET A 34 7.25 -4.40 -4.64
C MET A 34 6.76 -2.97 -4.46
N ASN A 35 7.64 -1.99 -4.68
CA ASN A 35 7.29 -0.58 -4.76
C ASN A 35 6.15 -0.33 -5.78
N LYS A 36 6.29 -0.87 -7.00
CA LYS A 36 5.25 -0.77 -8.04
C LYS A 36 3.95 -1.47 -7.65
N ASN A 37 4.05 -2.67 -7.08
CA ASN A 37 2.88 -3.46 -6.67
C ASN A 37 2.05 -2.72 -5.60
N PHE A 38 2.68 -2.22 -4.53
CA PHE A 38 1.98 -1.47 -3.48
C PHE A 38 1.40 -0.15 -3.99
N LYS A 39 2.17 0.59 -4.81
CA LYS A 39 1.68 1.82 -5.43
C LYS A 39 0.41 1.55 -6.26
N GLN A 40 0.45 0.54 -7.12
CA GLN A 40 -0.69 0.20 -7.96
C GLN A 40 -1.88 -0.30 -7.15
N HIS A 41 -1.63 -1.05 -6.07
CA HIS A 41 -2.67 -1.51 -5.16
C HIS A 41 -3.44 -0.33 -4.55
N VAL A 42 -2.73 0.65 -3.98
CA VAL A 42 -3.38 1.85 -3.40
C VAL A 42 -4.21 2.60 -4.45
N ILE A 43 -3.69 2.76 -5.67
CA ILE A 43 -4.44 3.38 -6.77
C ILE A 43 -5.74 2.61 -7.04
N ASN A 44 -5.66 1.28 -7.12
CA ASN A 44 -6.83 0.43 -7.38
C ASN A 44 -7.87 0.52 -6.26
N GLU A 45 -7.45 0.54 -5.00
CA GLU A 45 -8.38 0.68 -3.87
C GLU A 45 -9.18 1.98 -3.96
N PHE A 46 -8.53 3.10 -4.30
CA PHE A 46 -9.23 4.37 -4.52
C PHE A 46 -10.06 4.42 -5.82
N ILE A 47 -9.71 3.63 -6.83
CA ILE A 47 -10.55 3.47 -8.03
C ILE A 47 -11.83 2.70 -7.70
N ASN A 48 -11.72 1.65 -6.90
CA ASN A 48 -12.84 0.79 -6.51
C ASN A 48 -13.77 1.47 -5.51
N ASP A 49 -13.20 2.13 -4.49
CA ASP A 49 -13.93 2.93 -3.52
C ASP A 49 -13.23 4.28 -3.32
N TYR A 50 -13.80 5.29 -3.98
CA TYR A 50 -13.32 6.65 -3.93
C TYR A 50 -13.23 7.21 -2.49
N ASN A 51 -14.10 6.76 -1.58
CA ASN A 51 -14.19 7.22 -0.20
C ASN A 51 -13.73 6.15 0.80
N ILE A 52 -12.87 5.22 0.37
CA ILE A 52 -12.39 4.13 1.22
C ILE A 52 -11.94 4.62 2.60
N GLU A 53 -12.42 3.95 3.64
CA GLU A 53 -12.06 4.21 5.02
C GLU A 53 -10.60 3.80 5.26
N MET A 54 -9.90 4.54 6.13
CA MET A 54 -8.48 4.26 6.40
C MET A 54 -8.25 2.86 6.92
N ASP A 55 -9.14 2.36 7.79
CA ASP A 55 -9.04 0.99 8.35
C ASP A 55 -9.15 -0.07 7.26
N LYS A 56 -10.07 0.11 6.30
CA LYS A 56 -10.22 -0.79 5.14
C LYS A 56 -9.00 -0.76 4.23
N LEU A 57 -8.47 0.44 3.95
CA LEU A 57 -7.23 0.57 3.17
C LEU A 57 -6.04 -0.07 3.89
N SER A 58 -5.98 0.08 5.22
CA SER A 58 -4.94 -0.50 6.07
C SER A 58 -4.98 -2.03 6.05
N GLU A 59 -6.16 -2.63 6.26
CA GLU A 59 -6.38 -4.07 6.13
C GLU A 59 -6.04 -4.60 4.74
N SER A 60 -6.42 -3.86 3.69
CA SER A 60 -6.16 -4.21 2.30
C SER A 60 -4.64 -4.27 2.03
N LEU A 61 -3.89 -3.28 2.52
CA LEU A 61 -2.43 -3.25 2.42
C LEU A 61 -1.76 -4.38 3.22
N LEU A 62 -2.27 -4.71 4.41
CA LEU A 62 -1.79 -5.85 5.19
C LEU A 62 -1.99 -7.18 4.45
N LYS A 63 -3.13 -7.37 3.78
CA LYS A 63 -3.38 -8.56 2.94
C LYS A 63 -2.38 -8.66 1.79
N VAL A 64 -2.04 -7.54 1.15
CA VAL A 64 -1.04 -7.52 0.08
C VAL A 64 0.36 -7.82 0.62
N ALA A 65 0.73 -7.24 1.75
CA ALA A 65 2.04 -7.49 2.37
C ALA A 65 2.19 -8.97 2.78
N THR A 66 1.19 -9.53 3.45
CA THR A 66 1.17 -10.95 3.83
C THR A 66 1.12 -11.89 2.63
N TYR A 67 0.49 -11.49 1.52
CA TYR A 67 0.49 -12.27 0.28
C TYR A 67 1.88 -12.34 -0.36
N PHE A 68 2.54 -11.20 -0.56
CA PHE A 68 3.86 -11.16 -1.19
C PHE A 68 4.98 -11.66 -0.26
N TYR A 69 4.80 -11.51 1.05
CA TYR A 69 5.77 -11.88 2.07
C TYR A 69 5.21 -12.97 3.01
N TYR A 70 4.71 -14.06 2.42
CA TYR A 70 4.08 -15.18 3.13
C TYR A 70 5.00 -15.91 4.12
N THR A 71 6.32 -15.78 3.98
CA THR A 71 7.31 -16.32 4.93
C THR A 71 7.73 -15.29 5.99
N SER A 72 6.86 -14.32 6.30
CA SER A 72 7.15 -13.24 7.26
C SER A 72 7.58 -13.82 8.60
N VAL A 73 8.69 -13.29 9.13
CA VAL A 73 9.22 -13.60 10.46
C VAL A 73 8.76 -12.59 11.50
N GLY A 74 8.11 -11.51 11.05
CA GLY A 74 7.67 -10.38 11.85
C GLY A 74 6.15 -10.14 11.82
N THR A 75 5.75 -9.02 12.44
CA THR A 75 4.38 -8.50 12.35
C THR A 75 4.34 -7.31 11.41
N TRP A 76 3.49 -7.38 10.38
CA TRP A 76 3.24 -6.25 9.49
C TRP A 76 2.38 -5.18 10.17
N CYS A 77 2.78 -3.93 10.01
CA CYS A 77 2.09 -2.77 10.52
C CYS A 77 1.83 -1.78 9.37
N VAL A 78 0.62 -1.21 9.36
CA VAL A 78 0.24 -0.15 8.43
C VAL A 78 -0.29 1.04 9.23
N PHE A 79 0.27 2.21 8.97
CA PHE A 79 -0.18 3.48 9.52
C PHE A 79 -0.62 4.38 8.38
N ILE A 80 -1.86 4.88 8.48
CA ILE A 80 -2.44 5.79 7.52
C ILE A 80 -2.91 7.03 8.25
N THR A 81 -2.52 8.21 7.78
CA THR A 81 -2.94 9.47 8.37
C THR A 81 -3.17 10.53 7.31
N GLN A 82 -4.18 11.38 7.53
CA GLN A 82 -4.37 12.61 6.76
C GLN A 82 -3.64 13.81 7.35
N LYS A 83 -3.10 13.68 8.57
CA LYS A 83 -2.28 14.73 9.19
C LYS A 83 -0.92 14.77 8.53
N ASN A 84 -0.32 15.96 8.51
CA ASN A 84 0.91 16.22 7.77
C ASN A 84 2.11 15.40 8.27
N ASP A 85 2.15 15.02 9.55
CA ASP A 85 3.37 14.49 10.15
C ASP A 85 3.13 13.17 10.90
N PHE A 86 3.81 12.12 10.43
CA PHE A 86 4.19 10.98 11.26
C PHE A 86 5.68 11.14 11.58
N ILE A 87 5.99 11.45 12.83
CA ILE A 87 7.36 11.59 13.35
C ILE A 87 7.54 10.49 14.39
N GLY A 88 8.41 9.53 14.09
CA GLY A 88 8.70 8.42 14.98
C GLY A 88 9.86 7.58 14.48
N SER A 89 10.59 6.99 15.41
CA SER A 89 11.61 5.97 15.12
C SER A 89 10.96 4.60 15.19
N ILE A 90 11.22 3.78 14.18
CA ILE A 90 10.63 2.45 14.05
C ILE A 90 11.76 1.45 13.81
N HIS A 91 11.78 0.36 14.56
CA HIS A 91 12.59 -0.80 14.20
C HIS A 91 11.81 -1.66 13.20
N PHE A 92 12.37 -1.86 12.02
CA PHE A 92 11.77 -2.65 10.96
C PHE A 92 12.78 -3.65 10.38
N ILE A 93 12.27 -4.72 9.79
CA ILE A 93 13.08 -5.71 9.08
C ILE A 93 13.63 -5.09 7.79
N ASN A 94 14.92 -5.31 7.50
CA ASN A 94 15.54 -4.83 6.27
C ASN A 94 14.74 -5.26 5.04
N ASN A 95 14.60 -4.36 4.08
CA ASN A 95 13.81 -4.52 2.85
C ASN A 95 12.30 -4.67 3.05
N ARG A 96 11.78 -4.33 4.23
CA ARG A 96 10.35 -4.44 4.58
C ARG A 96 9.77 -3.12 5.07
N TYR A 97 10.14 -2.01 4.45
CA TYR A 97 9.63 -0.68 4.79
C TYR A 97 9.29 0.11 3.54
N LEU A 98 8.11 0.73 3.56
CA LEU A 98 7.59 1.59 2.51
C LEU A 98 6.83 2.76 3.13
N ARG A 99 7.18 3.97 2.70
CA ARG A 99 6.45 5.21 2.94
C ARG A 99 6.00 5.80 1.62
N MET A 100 4.71 6.09 1.52
CA MET A 100 4.12 6.70 0.33
C MET A 100 3.05 7.71 0.69
N THR A 101 2.85 8.66 -0.22
CA THR A 101 1.80 9.65 -0.17
C THR A 101 0.80 9.32 -1.27
N ALA A 102 -0.48 9.17 -0.90
CA ALA A 102 -1.59 9.11 -1.83
C ALA A 102 -2.41 10.41 -1.77
N GLU A 103 -2.56 11.08 -2.90
CA GLU A 103 -3.40 12.26 -3.06
C GLU A 103 -4.63 11.86 -3.85
N ASN A 104 -5.81 12.03 -3.25
CA ASN A 104 -7.09 11.71 -3.86
C ASN A 104 -8.05 12.90 -3.70
N LYS A 105 -8.39 13.57 -4.81
CA LYS A 105 -8.98 14.93 -4.84
C LYS A 105 -8.23 15.87 -3.88
N ASN A 106 -8.91 16.38 -2.85
CA ASN A 106 -8.38 17.34 -1.89
C ASN A 106 -7.86 16.67 -0.61
N LYS A 107 -7.83 15.34 -0.57
CA LYS A 107 -7.36 14.56 0.59
C LYS A 107 -5.98 14.00 0.29
N LYS A 108 -5.06 14.20 1.22
CA LYS A 108 -3.72 13.63 1.21
C LYS A 108 -3.62 12.58 2.31
N TYR A 109 -3.10 11.41 1.98
CA TYR A 109 -2.92 10.29 2.88
C TYR A 109 -1.44 9.94 2.93
N ASN A 110 -0.85 10.03 4.10
CA ASN A 110 0.48 9.51 4.37
C ASN A 110 0.33 8.06 4.82
N ILE A 111 0.95 7.14 4.09
CA ILE A 111 0.89 5.70 4.31
C ILE A 111 2.29 5.21 4.64
N VAL A 112 2.42 4.54 5.77
CA VAL A 112 3.66 3.89 6.23
C VAL A 112 3.35 2.42 6.45
N LEU A 113 4.04 1.54 5.74
CA LEU A 113 3.91 0.09 5.81
C LEU A 113 5.28 -0.49 6.19
N PHE A 114 5.34 -1.31 7.21
CA PHE A 114 6.57 -1.99 7.59
C PHE A 114 6.37 -3.30 8.35
N GLU A 115 7.37 -4.16 8.33
CA GLU A 115 7.42 -5.39 9.14
C GLU A 115 8.30 -5.16 10.37
N THR A 116 7.78 -5.42 11.57
CA THR A 116 8.52 -5.39 12.84
C THR A 116 9.14 -6.76 13.14
N PRO A 117 10.38 -6.84 13.63
CA PRO A 117 10.92 -8.09 14.17
C PRO A 117 10.12 -8.53 15.42
N VAL A 118 9.95 -9.83 15.61
CA VAL A 118 9.38 -10.42 16.84
C VAL A 118 10.40 -10.38 17.97
#